data_AF-A0ABD2ZI48-F1
#
_entry.id   AF-A0ABD2ZI48-F1
#
_cell.length_a   1.000
_cell.length_b   1.000
_cell.length_c   1.000
_cell.angle_alpha   90.00
_cell.angle_beta   90.00
_cell.angle_gamma   90.00
#
_symmetry.space_group_name_H-M   'P 1'
#
loop_
_entity.id
_entity.type
_entity.pdbx_description
1 polymer ?
#
loop_
_entity_poly.entity_id
_entity_poly.type
_entity_poly.pdbx_seq_one_letter_code
_entity_poly.pdbx_strand_id
1 'polypeptide(L)'
;MPTFDSANSSITRIPIQANNFKIKSALKQILQAHAMFGSGPNENSHIYLMNFEEVLDTFKFNGVHPNCVRIRSFPFSLRDRARVWLRSYDQGTFTTWNGLVQEFLAKNFPHSMTIQLHNETFH
;
A
#
# COMPACT_ATOMS: atom_id res chain seq x y z
N MET A 1 14.98 18.23 -22.82
CA MET A 1 14.45 18.10 -21.44
C MET A 1 13.29 17.14 -21.51
N PRO A 2 13.22 16.04 -20.73
CA PRO A 2 12.02 15.22 -20.74
C PRO A 2 10.94 15.87 -19.87
N THR A 3 9.77 16.04 -20.45
CA THR A 3 8.55 16.48 -19.79
C THR A 3 8.12 15.40 -18.79
N PHE A 4 7.93 15.77 -17.53
CA PHE A 4 7.30 14.91 -16.54
C PHE A 4 5.80 14.88 -16.82
N ASP A 5 5.40 14.08 -17.80
CA ASP A 5 4.01 13.75 -18.01
C ASP A 5 3.52 12.92 -16.82
N SER A 6 2.64 13.56 -16.07
CA SER A 6 1.85 12.98 -15.00
C SER A 6 1.00 11.85 -15.57
N ALA A 7 1.25 10.58 -15.17
CA ALA A 7 0.25 9.54 -14.87
C ALA A 7 0.71 8.07 -15.02
N ASN A 8 1.93 7.68 -14.62
CA ASN A 8 2.24 6.26 -14.41
C ASN A 8 1.95 5.86 -12.96
N SER A 9 0.65 5.72 -12.63
CA SER A 9 0.22 5.15 -11.35
C SER A 9 -0.37 3.77 -11.61
N SER A 10 0.18 2.75 -10.94
CA SER A 10 -0.23 1.34 -10.97
C SER A 10 -1.67 1.10 -10.47
N ILE A 11 -2.33 2.14 -9.98
CA ILE A 11 -3.72 2.12 -9.53
C ILE A 11 -4.62 2.57 -10.68
N THR A 12 -5.56 1.71 -11.05
CA THR A 12 -6.65 2.07 -11.97
C THR A 12 -7.36 3.32 -11.47
N ARG A 13 -7.45 4.36 -12.31
CA ARG A 13 -8.57 5.29 -12.23
C ARG A 13 -9.82 4.54 -12.68
N ILE A 14 -10.47 3.82 -11.76
CA ILE A 14 -11.79 3.24 -12.05
C ILE A 14 -12.72 4.41 -12.42
N PRO A 15 -13.43 4.36 -13.56
CA PRO A 15 -14.41 5.38 -13.95
C PRO A 15 -15.69 5.15 -13.16
N ILE A 16 -15.64 5.39 -11.85
CA ILE A 16 -16.85 5.51 -11.03
C ILE A 16 -17.30 6.96 -11.16
N GLN A 17 -18.59 7.20 -11.39
CA GLN A 17 -19.27 8.50 -11.55
C GLN A 17 -19.12 9.52 -10.38
N ALA A 18 -18.06 9.41 -9.56
CA ALA A 18 -17.72 10.34 -8.50
C ALA A 18 -16.31 10.93 -8.74
N ASN A 19 -16.20 11.81 -9.73
CA ASN A 19 -14.96 12.49 -10.12
C ASN A 19 -14.48 13.56 -9.10
N ASN A 20 -14.93 13.52 -7.83
CA ASN A 20 -14.61 14.53 -6.82
C ASN A 20 -13.86 14.01 -5.59
N PHE A 21 -13.54 12.71 -5.51
CA PHE A 21 -12.74 12.21 -4.39
C PHE A 21 -11.28 12.65 -4.53
N LYS A 22 -10.89 13.67 -3.75
CA LYS A 22 -9.51 14.11 -3.57
C LYS A 22 -9.03 13.67 -2.20
N ILE A 23 -7.86 13.03 -2.16
CA ILE A 23 -7.16 12.77 -0.91
C ILE A 23 -6.77 14.11 -0.29
N LYS A 24 -7.35 14.40 0.88
CA LYS A 24 -7.10 15.62 1.64
C LYS A 24 -5.61 15.71 2.03
N SER A 25 -5.04 16.91 2.00
CA SER A 25 -3.66 17.15 2.43
C SER A 25 -3.39 16.67 3.85
N ALA A 26 -4.34 16.88 4.75
CA ALA A 26 -4.28 16.38 6.14
C ALA A 26 -4.09 14.86 6.21
N LEU A 27 -4.82 14.09 5.40
CA LEU A 27 -4.66 12.63 5.36
C LEU A 27 -3.25 12.24 4.91
N LYS A 28 -2.69 12.93 3.90
CA LYS A 28 -1.33 12.67 3.45
C LYS A 28 -0.31 12.96 4.54
N GLN A 29 -0.47 14.06 5.27
CA GLN A 29 0.45 14.43 6.35
C GLN A 29 0.40 13.40 7.49
N ILE A 30 -0.79 12.96 7.90
CA ILE A 30 -0.92 11.95 8.97
C ILE A 30 -0.37 10.59 8.51
N LEU A 31 -0.67 10.15 7.27
CA LEU A 31 -0.08 8.93 6.72
C LEU A 31 1.46 9.00 6.71
N GLN A 32 2.01 10.16 6.32
CA GLN A 32 3.46 10.37 6.29
C GLN A 32 4.10 10.43 7.67
N ALA A 33 3.36 10.83 8.71
CA ALA A 33 3.85 10.90 10.07
C ALA A 33 3.72 9.56 10.83
N HIS A 34 2.63 8.80 10.60
CA HIS A 34 2.26 7.67 11.46
C HIS A 34 2.24 6.31 10.75
N ALA A 35 2.22 6.28 9.42
CA ALA A 35 2.07 5.05 8.65
C ALA A 35 2.97 5.05 7.42
N MET A 36 4.27 5.30 7.60
CA MET A 36 5.25 5.20 6.51
C MET A 36 5.94 3.84 6.50
N PHE A 37 6.09 3.27 5.31
CA PHE A 37 6.77 1.99 5.12
C PHE A 37 7.74 2.04 3.94
N GLY A 38 9.00 1.68 4.19
CA GLY A 38 10.09 1.67 3.21
C GLY A 38 10.60 0.29 2.80
N SER A 39 10.09 -0.79 3.41
CA SER A 39 10.61 -2.16 3.27
C SER A 39 12.04 -2.31 3.83
N GLY A 40 12.33 -1.63 4.94
CA GLY A 40 13.56 -1.77 5.71
C GLY A 40 13.58 -3.06 6.56
N PRO A 41 14.77 -3.56 6.96
CA PRO A 41 14.91 -4.83 7.67
C PRO A 41 14.24 -4.86 9.07
N ASN A 42 14.03 -3.69 9.67
CA ASN A 42 13.41 -3.54 11.00
C ASN A 42 11.96 -3.06 10.92
N GLU A 43 11.42 -2.85 9.71
CA GLU A 43 10.04 -2.40 9.53
C GLU A 43 9.11 -3.63 9.49
N ASN A 44 8.02 -3.58 10.26
CA ASN A 44 7.04 -4.66 10.29
C ASN A 44 5.81 -4.28 9.46
N SER A 45 5.58 -5.03 8.38
CA SER A 45 4.48 -4.79 7.44
C SER A 45 3.09 -4.97 8.08
N HIS A 46 2.93 -5.83 9.09
CA HIS A 46 1.64 -5.98 9.81
C HIS A 46 1.34 -4.76 10.66
N ILE A 47 2.32 -4.26 11.43
CA ILE A 47 2.17 -3.04 12.24
C ILE A 47 1.90 -1.84 11.32
N TYR A 48 2.59 -1.77 10.19
CA TYR A 48 2.30 -0.77 9.17
C TYR A 48 0.85 -0.80 8.69
N LEU A 49 0.31 -1.97 8.32
CA LEU A 49 -1.08 -2.08 7.86
C LEU A 49 -2.08 -1.69 8.94
N MET A 50 -1.83 -2.08 10.21
CA MET A 50 -2.66 -1.66 11.34
C MET A 50 -2.69 -0.13 11.49
N ASN A 51 -1.51 0.51 11.51
CA ASN A 51 -1.42 1.96 11.62
C ASN A 51 -2.05 2.66 10.40
N PHE A 52 -1.91 2.10 9.20
CA PHE A 52 -2.52 2.63 7.99
C PHE A 52 -4.05 2.60 8.06
N GLU A 53 -4.64 1.49 8.50
CA GLU A 53 -6.09 1.37 8.67
C GLU A 53 -6.60 2.27 9.79
N GLU A 54 -5.91 2.35 10.92
CA GLU A 54 -6.25 3.26 12.02
C GLU A 54 -6.28 4.72 11.54
N VAL A 55 -5.27 5.17 10.80
CA VAL A 55 -5.25 6.51 10.22
C VAL A 55 -6.44 6.71 9.29
N LEU A 56 -6.78 5.76 8.43
CA LEU A 56 -7.94 5.90 7.53
C LEU A 56 -9.27 5.95 8.28
N ASP A 57 -9.42 5.19 9.36
CA ASP A 57 -10.64 5.15 10.16
C ASP A 57 -10.92 6.48 10.89
N THR A 58 -9.88 7.30 11.13
CA THR A 58 -10.08 8.67 11.66
C THR A 58 -10.76 9.63 10.67
N PHE A 59 -10.84 9.28 9.38
CA PHE A 59 -11.44 10.12 8.35
C PHE A 59 -12.77 9.56 7.85
N LYS A 60 -13.77 10.44 7.77
CA LYS A 60 -15.05 10.11 7.11
C LYS A 60 -14.95 10.32 5.59
N PHE A 61 -15.25 9.27 4.85
CA PHE A 61 -15.27 9.26 3.37
C PHE A 61 -16.70 9.04 2.85
N ASN A 62 -17.50 10.11 2.88
CA ASN A 62 -18.91 10.02 2.46
C ASN A 62 -19.02 9.76 0.96
N GLY A 63 -19.83 8.76 0.57
CA GLY A 63 -20.13 8.45 -0.83
C GLY A 63 -19.01 7.78 -1.61
N VAL A 64 -17.95 7.28 -0.94
CA VAL A 64 -16.84 6.57 -1.58
C VAL A 64 -16.69 5.19 -0.97
N HIS A 65 -16.55 4.17 -1.82
CA HIS A 65 -16.37 2.81 -1.34
C HIS A 65 -15.03 2.68 -0.57
N PRO A 66 -15.01 2.07 0.64
CA PRO A 66 -13.82 1.98 1.49
C PRO A 66 -12.59 1.41 0.77
N ASN A 67 -12.78 0.39 -0.07
CA ASN A 67 -11.68 -0.19 -0.86
C ASN A 67 -11.03 0.84 -1.79
N CYS A 68 -11.82 1.72 -2.42
CA CYS A 68 -11.28 2.75 -3.31
C CYS A 68 -10.44 3.77 -2.54
N VAL A 69 -10.84 4.12 -1.32
CA VAL A 69 -10.08 5.00 -0.44
C VAL A 69 -8.76 4.35 -0.06
N ARG A 70 -8.79 3.10 0.43
CA ARG A 70 -7.59 2.36 0.86
C ARG A 70 -6.55 2.24 -0.26
N ILE A 71 -6.97 1.73 -1.42
CA ILE A 71 -6.08 1.56 -2.58
C ILE A 71 -5.49 2.90 -3.01
N ARG A 72 -6.29 3.97 -3.10
CA ARG A 72 -5.80 5.30 -3.53
C ARG A 72 -4.89 5.97 -2.50
N SER A 73 -5.06 5.68 -1.21
CA SER A 73 -4.26 6.25 -0.12
C SER A 73 -2.92 5.52 0.05
N PHE A 74 -2.86 4.23 -0.25
CA PHE A 74 -1.69 3.38 -0.04
C PHE A 74 -0.37 3.92 -0.63
N PRO A 75 -0.30 4.47 -1.86
CA PRO A 75 0.96 5.01 -2.39
C PRO A 75 1.54 6.18 -1.60
N PHE A 76 0.71 6.90 -0.84
CA PHE A 76 1.13 8.06 -0.06
C PHE A 76 1.84 7.66 1.24
N SER A 77 1.62 6.43 1.70
CA SER A 77 2.30 5.82 2.85
C SER A 77 3.57 5.04 2.50
N LEU A 78 3.94 4.92 1.23
CA LEU A 78 5.13 4.16 0.83
C LEU A 78 6.32 5.08 0.53
N ARG A 79 7.51 4.63 0.93
CA ARG A 79 8.81 5.20 0.55
C ARG A 79 9.76 4.14 0.01
N ASP A 80 10.94 4.58 -0.42
CA ASP A 80 12.09 3.75 -0.75
C ASP A 80 11.73 2.53 -1.62
N ARG A 81 12.10 1.32 -1.19
CA ARG A 81 11.91 0.09 -1.96
C ARG A 81 10.43 -0.27 -2.12
N ALA A 82 9.62 -0.03 -1.11
CA ALA A 82 8.18 -0.30 -1.17
C ALA A 82 7.50 0.56 -2.24
N ARG A 83 7.91 1.83 -2.37
CA ARG A 83 7.39 2.72 -3.42
C ARG A 83 7.82 2.29 -4.82
N VAL A 84 9.06 1.81 -4.97
CA VAL A 84 9.56 1.26 -6.25
C VAL A 84 8.79 -0.01 -6.62
N TRP A 85 8.57 -0.91 -5.66
CA TRP A 85 7.77 -2.12 -5.85
C TRP A 85 6.35 -1.81 -6.34
N LEU A 86 5.65 -0.88 -5.69
CA LEU A 86 4.30 -0.55 -6.15
C LEU A 86 4.29 -0.02 -7.60
N ARG A 87 5.32 0.75 -7.97
CA ARG A 87 5.50 1.31 -9.32
C ARG A 87 5.94 0.30 -10.38
N SER A 88 6.37 -0.91 -9.99
CA SER A 88 6.78 -1.93 -10.96
C SER A 88 5.62 -2.69 -11.58
N TYR A 89 4.39 -2.52 -11.06
CA TYR A 89 3.19 -3.12 -11.64
C TYR A 89 2.56 -2.20 -12.69
N ASP A 90 1.88 -2.82 -13.65
CA ASP A 90 1.10 -2.10 -14.66
C ASP A 90 -0.05 -1.30 -14.04
N GLN A 91 -0.51 -0.29 -14.79
CA GLN A 91 -1.67 0.48 -14.40
C GLN A 91 -2.90 -0.43 -14.31
N GLY A 92 -3.48 -0.49 -13.11
CA GLY A 92 -4.72 -1.20 -12.89
C GLY A 92 -4.59 -2.63 -12.44
N THR A 93 -3.38 -3.11 -12.13
CA THR A 93 -3.20 -4.42 -11.50
C THR A 93 -3.99 -4.53 -10.20
N PHE A 94 -3.98 -3.47 -9.39
CA PHE A 94 -4.63 -3.47 -8.08
C PHE A 94 -6.01 -2.81 -8.13
N THR A 95 -7.05 -3.62 -8.30
CA THR A 95 -8.46 -3.19 -8.31
C THR A 95 -9.16 -3.42 -6.97
N THR A 96 -8.62 -4.27 -6.09
CA THR A 96 -9.17 -4.57 -4.76
C THR A 96 -8.12 -4.35 -3.67
N TRP A 97 -8.58 -3.95 -2.47
CA TRP A 97 -7.70 -3.75 -1.32
C TRP A 97 -7.04 -5.07 -0.91
N ASN A 98 -7.82 -6.15 -0.86
CA ASN A 98 -7.32 -7.47 -0.48
C ASN A 98 -6.21 -7.97 -1.42
N GLY A 99 -6.39 -7.81 -2.74
CA GLY A 99 -5.35 -8.21 -3.70
C GLY A 99 -4.06 -7.40 -3.55
N LEU A 100 -4.17 -6.10 -3.29
CA LEU A 100 -3.01 -5.25 -3.01
C LEU A 100 -2.28 -5.67 -1.73
N VAL A 101 -3.01 -5.94 -0.65
CA VAL A 101 -2.44 -6.36 0.64
C VAL A 101 -1.78 -7.73 0.52
N GLN A 102 -2.41 -8.69 -0.18
CA GLN A 102 -1.83 -10.01 -0.39
C GLN A 102 -0.47 -9.94 -1.11
N GLU A 103 -0.40 -9.20 -2.21
CA GLU A 103 0.85 -8.98 -2.95
C GLU A 103 1.88 -8.22 -2.11
N PHE A 104 1.45 -7.20 -1.36
CA PHE A 104 2.31 -6.44 -0.47
C PHE A 104 2.92 -7.32 0.62
N LEU A 105 2.11 -8.15 1.26
CA LEU A 105 2.57 -9.09 2.28
C LEU A 105 3.49 -10.14 1.66
N ALA A 106 3.14 -10.74 0.52
CA ALA A 106 3.98 -11.72 -0.15
C ALA A 106 5.38 -11.15 -0.50
N LYS A 107 5.43 -9.88 -0.94
CA LYS A 107 6.70 -9.22 -1.26
C LYS A 107 7.55 -8.91 -0.03
N ASN A 108 6.93 -8.45 1.05
CA ASN A 108 7.60 -8.00 2.27
C ASN A 108 7.79 -9.11 3.31
N PHE A 109 7.16 -10.26 3.11
CA PHE A 109 7.37 -11.51 3.84
C PHE A 109 7.84 -12.63 2.89
N PRO A 110 8.98 -12.49 2.20
CA PRO A 110 9.45 -13.57 1.35
C PRO A 110 9.92 -14.80 2.14
N HIS A 111 9.95 -14.78 3.49
CA HIS A 111 10.69 -15.76 4.28
C HIS A 111 10.27 -15.98 5.75
N SER A 112 8.97 -16.05 6.09
CA SER A 112 8.57 -16.38 7.48
C SER A 112 7.69 -17.63 7.64
N MET A 113 7.69 -18.60 6.70
CA MET A 113 7.08 -19.91 7.00
C MET A 113 7.62 -21.13 6.22
N THR A 114 8.88 -21.10 5.80
CA THR A 114 9.66 -22.27 5.34
C THR A 114 11.11 -21.78 5.39
N ILE A 115 11.92 -21.99 6.42
CA ILE A 115 12.40 -23.26 6.99
C ILE A 115 12.69 -23.02 8.48
N GLN A 116 11.81 -23.49 9.35
CA GLN A 116 12.14 -23.83 10.74
C GLN A 116 11.71 -25.29 10.99
N LEU A 117 11.90 -26.15 9.97
CA LEU A 117 11.44 -27.54 9.98
C LEU A 117 12.29 -28.47 9.11
N HIS A 118 13.61 -28.28 9.12
CA HIS A 118 14.53 -29.37 8.81
C HIS A 118 15.87 -29.11 9.51
N ASN A 119 15.94 -29.41 10.80
CA ASN A 119 17.19 -29.73 11.53
C ASN A 119 16.89 -30.34 12.92
N GLU A 120 15.82 -31.12 13.04
CA GLU A 120 15.60 -32.00 14.21
C GLU A 120 15.36 -33.45 13.80
N THR A 121 16.14 -33.97 12.84
CA THR A 121 16.30 -35.42 12.74
C THR A 121 17.68 -35.78 12.21
N PHE A 122 18.35 -36.65 12.99
CA PHE A 122 19.65 -37.30 12.77
C PHE A 122 20.89 -36.52 13.21
N HIS A 123 21.18 -36.64 14.52
CA HIS A 123 22.54 -36.91 14.97
C HIS A 123 22.56 -38.09 15.94
#